data_AF-A0A1V5ZGI1-F1
#
_entry.id   AF-A0A1V5ZGI1-F1
#
_cell.length_a   1.000
_cell.length_b   1.000
_cell.length_c   1.000
_cell.angle_alpha   90.00
_cell.angle_beta   90.00
_cell.angle_gamma   90.00
#
_symmetry.space_group_name_H-M   'P 1'
#
loop_
_entity.id
_entity.type
_entity.pdbx_description
1 polymer ?
#
loop_
_entity_poly.entity_id
_entity_poly.type
_entity_poly.pdbx_seq_one_letter_code
_entity_poly.pdbx_strand_id
1 'polypeptide(L)'
;MMVAGQMACERGLWRLEELSRQRRILGRLLCTPPPTDMAPDDVWNAMKGDKKSLGGVLRFVMPRGIGDASVVSDVTEPEFVAAWSVAFNQKEEPHVG
;
A
#
# COMPACT_ATOMS: atom_id res chain seq x y z
N MET A 1 2.43 1.53 3.86
CA MET A 1 3.39 1.88 2.78
C MET A 1 3.32 0.90 1.61
N MET A 2 3.40 -0.41 1.83
CA MET A 2 3.35 -1.41 0.74
C MET A 2 2.07 -1.30 -0.11
N VAL A 3 0.89 -1.25 0.52
CA VAL A 3 -0.39 -1.11 -0.19
C VAL A 3 -0.50 0.21 -0.97
N ALA A 4 -0.07 1.33 -0.37
CA ALA A 4 -0.04 2.62 -1.05
C ALA A 4 0.90 2.64 -2.27
N GLY A 5 2.05 1.96 -2.17
CA GLY A 5 2.95 1.76 -3.29
C GLY A 5 2.35 0.90 -4.39
N GLN A 6 1.63 -0.15 -4.02
CA GLN A 6 0.90 -1.01 -4.97
C GLN A 6 -0.17 -0.19 -5.72
N MET A 7 -1.03 0.54 -5.01
CA MET A 7 -2.05 1.40 -5.62
C MET A 7 -1.42 2.46 -6.54
N ALA A 8 -0.32 3.10 -6.12
CA ALA A 8 0.39 4.06 -6.96
C ALA A 8 0.93 3.45 -8.25
N CYS A 9 1.40 2.19 -8.22
CA CYS A 9 1.85 1.48 -9.41
C CYS A 9 0.68 1.14 -10.34
N GLU A 10 -0.43 0.66 -9.78
CA GLU A 10 -1.66 0.32 -10.53
C GLU A 10 -2.29 1.57 -11.18
N ARG A 11 -2.20 2.72 -10.52
CA ARG A 11 -2.61 4.02 -11.06
C ARG A 11 -1.61 4.64 -12.04
N GLY A 12 -0.46 4.01 -12.27
CA GLY A 12 0.61 4.55 -13.13
C GLY A 12 1.28 5.81 -12.58
N LEU A 13 1.13 6.10 -11.28
CA LEU A 13 1.76 7.27 -10.63
C LEU A 13 3.26 7.07 -10.42
N TRP A 14 3.72 5.83 -10.35
CA TRP A 14 5.13 5.48 -10.32
C TRP A 14 5.36 4.10 -10.95
N ARG A 15 6.59 3.77 -11.33
CA ARG A 15 6.87 2.57 -12.13
C ARG A 15 7.04 1.30 -11.28
N LEU A 16 6.95 0.14 -11.92
CA LEU A 16 7.16 -1.16 -11.27
C LEU A 16 8.55 -1.28 -10.64
N GLU A 17 9.58 -0.64 -11.22
CA GLU A 17 10.92 -0.62 -10.64
C GLU A 17 10.96 0.15 -9.32
N GLU A 18 10.15 1.20 -9.18
CA GLU A 18 10.06 2.00 -7.95
C GLU A 18 9.34 1.21 -6.85
N LEU A 19 8.25 0.52 -7.19
CA LEU A 19 7.58 -0.43 -6.31
C LEU A 19 8.54 -1.54 -5.84
N SER A 20 9.32 -2.11 -6.75
CA SER A 20 10.30 -3.16 -6.45
C SER A 20 11.40 -2.67 -5.51
N ARG A 21 11.92 -1.47 -5.75
CA ARG A 21 12.90 -0.82 -4.86
C ARG A 21 12.33 -0.56 -3.47
N GLN A 22 11.08 -0.10 -3.36
CA GLN A 22 10.40 0.10 -2.08
C GLN A 22 10.27 -1.20 -1.31
N ARG A 23 9.79 -2.28 -1.96
CA ARG A 23 9.65 -3.58 -1.30
C ARG A 23 10.99 -4.12 -0.81
N ARG A 24 12.05 -4.01 -1.62
CA ARG A 24 13.40 -4.46 -1.23
C ARG A 24 13.92 -3.73 0.02
N ILE A 25 13.75 -2.41 0.12
CA ILE A 25 14.22 -1.67 1.29
C ILE A 25 13.36 -1.96 2.53
N LEU A 26 12.03 -2.06 2.37
CA LEU A 26 11.14 -2.40 3.49
C LEU A 26 11.40 -3.81 4.01
N GLY A 27 11.60 -4.79 3.13
CA GLY A 27 11.92 -6.17 3.51
C GLY A 27 13.25 -6.25 4.29
N ARG A 28 14.26 -5.48 3.88
CA ARG A 28 15.56 -5.44 4.58
C ARG A 28 15.53 -4.73 5.93
N LEU A 29 14.72 -3.68 6.08
CA LEU A 29 14.76 -2.82 7.26
C LEU A 29 13.71 -3.19 8.31
N LEU A 30 12.51 -3.57 7.88
CA LEU A 30 11.40 -3.80 8.79
C LEU A 30 11.25 -5.27 9.19
N CYS A 31 11.70 -6.20 8.34
CA CYS A 31 11.47 -7.64 8.53
C CYS A 31 10.02 -7.97 8.90
N THR A 32 9.07 -7.15 8.44
CA THR A 32 7.66 -7.25 8.82
C THR A 32 7.00 -8.38 8.05
N PRO A 33 6.54 -9.45 8.72
CA PRO A 33 5.76 -10.47 8.04
C PRO A 33 4.45 -9.86 7.50
N PRO A 34 3.87 -10.43 6.44
CA PRO A 34 2.54 -10.04 6.00
C PRO A 34 1.54 -10.26 7.14
N PRO A 35 0.52 -9.38 7.27
CA PRO A 35 -0.54 -9.58 8.26
C PRO A 35 -1.32 -10.85 7.90
N THR A 36 -1.33 -11.83 8.82
CA THR A 36 -1.96 -13.14 8.60
C THR A 36 -3.39 -13.22 9.13
N ASP A 37 -3.78 -12.29 10.02
CA ASP A 37 -5.02 -12.29 10.78
C ASP A 37 -5.88 -11.04 10.54
N MET A 38 -5.57 -10.24 9.52
CA MET A 38 -6.33 -9.04 9.16
C MET A 38 -6.97 -9.19 7.78
N ALA A 39 -8.30 -9.14 7.73
CA ALA A 39 -9.03 -9.00 6.48
C ALA A 39 -8.89 -7.55 5.96
N PRO A 40 -8.70 -7.35 4.64
CA PRO A 40 -8.55 -6.01 4.07
C PRO A 40 -9.78 -5.11 4.33
N ASP A 41 -10.98 -5.68 4.35
CA ASP A 41 -12.23 -4.94 4.61
C ASP A 41 -12.28 -4.40 6.05
N ASP A 42 -11.77 -5.17 7.03
CA ASP A 42 -11.69 -4.73 8.42
C ASP A 42 -10.72 -3.56 8.57
N VAL A 43 -9.58 -3.62 7.88
CA VAL A 43 -8.60 -2.53 7.85
C VAL A 43 -9.19 -1.29 7.21
N TRP A 44 -9.91 -1.43 6.10
CA TRP A 44 -10.58 -0.33 5.43
C TRP A 44 -11.62 0.35 6.34
N ASN A 45 -12.46 -0.43 7.01
CA ASN A 45 -13.45 0.10 7.94
C ASN A 45 -12.81 0.75 9.17
N ALA A 46 -11.71 0.20 9.69
CA ALA A 46 -10.94 0.83 10.76
C ALA A 46 -10.36 2.18 10.32
N MET A 47 -9.86 2.31 9.08
CA MET A 47 -9.36 3.57 8.54
C MET A 47 -10.44 4.65 8.44
N LYS A 48 -11.72 4.29 8.18
CA LYS A 48 -12.83 5.28 8.12
C LYS A 48 -13.03 5.99 9.46
N GLY A 49 -12.76 5.31 10.57
CA GLY A 49 -12.82 5.87 11.92
C GLY A 49 -11.62 6.76 12.30
N ASP A 50 -10.54 6.78 11.51
CA ASP A 50 -9.39 7.66 11.76
C ASP A 50 -9.73 9.12 11.45
N LYS A 51 -9.18 10.06 12.25
CA LYS A 51 -9.49 11.51 12.22
C LYS A 51 -9.11 12.22 10.91
N LYS A 52 -8.60 11.50 9.90
CA LYS A 52 -8.23 12.03 8.58
C LYS A 52 -9.39 12.04 7.57
N SER A 53 -10.56 11.50 7.92
CA SER A 53 -11.78 11.54 7.12
C SER A 53 -12.56 12.85 7.34
N LEU A 54 -12.25 13.91 6.57
CA LEU A 54 -13.12 15.08 6.56
C LEU A 54 -14.38 14.71 5.75
N GLY A 55 -15.52 14.55 6.41
CA GLY A 55 -16.78 14.16 5.75
C GLY A 55 -16.86 12.70 5.33
N GLY A 56 -16.11 11.78 5.97
CA GLY A 56 -16.18 10.33 5.68
C GLY A 56 -15.35 9.87 4.48
N VAL A 57 -14.67 10.79 3.78
CA VAL A 57 -13.80 10.47 2.65
C VAL A 57 -12.39 10.17 3.15
N LEU A 58 -11.88 8.97 2.85
CA LEU A 58 -10.52 8.57 3.18
C LEU A 58 -9.50 9.36 2.37
N ARG A 59 -8.39 9.75 3.02
CA ARG A 59 -7.27 10.41 2.37
C ARG A 59 -6.02 9.57 2.46
N PHE A 60 -5.40 9.32 1.31
CA PHE A 60 -4.19 8.52 1.20
C PHE A 60 -3.03 9.38 0.73
N VAL A 61 -1.87 9.19 1.36
CA VAL A 61 -0.61 9.67 0.80
C VAL A 61 -0.15 8.64 -0.22
N MET A 62 -0.12 9.03 -1.49
CA MET A 62 0.35 8.19 -2.59
C MET A 62 1.67 8.72 -3.16
N PRO A 63 2.67 7.85 -3.34
CA PRO A 63 3.91 8.24 -4.01
C PRO A 63 3.66 8.49 -5.51
N ARG A 64 4.37 9.47 -6.07
CA ARG A 64 4.42 9.75 -7.53
C ARG A 64 5.82 9.57 -8.13
N GLY A 65 6.72 9.02 -7.33
CA GLY A 65 8.12 8.83 -7.61
C GLY A 65 8.94 8.88 -6.33
N ILE A 66 10.22 8.54 -6.41
CA ILE A 66 11.11 8.66 -5.25
C ILE A 66 11.28 10.14 -4.86
N GLY A 67 10.84 10.48 -3.64
CA GLY A 67 10.91 11.85 -3.09
C GLY A 67 9.70 12.73 -3.37
N ASP A 68 8.67 12.22 -4.08
CA ASP A 68 7.43 12.96 -4.37
C ASP A 68 6.19 12.14 -3.98
N ALA A 69 5.23 12.81 -3.33
CA ALA A 69 3.97 12.20 -2.92
C ALA A 69 2.83 13.23 -2.95
N SER A 70 1.63 12.77 -3.28
CA SER A 70 0.41 13.55 -3.26
C SER A 70 -0.61 12.96 -2.30
N VAL A 71 -1.46 13.81 -1.74
CA VAL A 71 -2.65 13.36 -1.01
C VAL A 71 -3.79 13.19 -2.00
N VAL A 72 -4.38 12.00 -2.03
CA VAL A 72 -5.58 11.69 -2.82
C VAL A 72 -6.75 11.36 -1.92
N SER A 73 -7.96 11.51 -2.44
CA SER A 73 -9.20 11.23 -1.71
C SER A 73 -10.23 10.45 -2.53
N ASP A 74 -9.82 9.89 -3.65
CA ASP A 74 -10.64 9.17 -4.62
C ASP A 74 -10.34 7.65 -4.63
N VAL A 75 -9.61 7.15 -3.61
CA VAL A 75 -9.37 5.72 -3.44
C VAL A 75 -10.68 5.03 -3.07
N THR A 76 -10.97 3.94 -3.76
CA THR A 76 -12.15 3.12 -3.50
C THR A 76 -11.80 1.88 -2.68
N GLU A 77 -12.79 1.32 -1.99
CA GLU A 77 -12.62 0.07 -1.23
C GLU A 77 -12.15 -1.10 -2.11
N PRO A 78 -12.74 -1.36 -3.30
CA PRO A 78 -12.29 -2.45 -4.16
C PRO A 78 -10.84 -2.29 -4.63
N GLU A 79 -10.43 -1.05 -4.93
CA GLU A 79 -9.05 -0.74 -5.29
C GLU A 79 -8.08 -1.04 -4.14
N PHE A 80 -8.42 -0.61 -2.93
CA PHE A 80 -7.62 -0.89 -1.73
C PHE A 80 -7.50 -2.40 -1.47
N VAL A 81 -8.60 -3.14 -1.56
CA VAL A 81 -8.64 -4.60 -1.33
C VAL A 81 -7.81 -5.34 -2.37
N ALA A 82 -7.89 -4.95 -3.65
CA ALA A 82 -7.09 -5.53 -4.72
C ALA A 82 -5.59 -5.29 -4.47
N ALA A 83 -5.20 -4.05 -4.18
CA ALA A 83 -3.82 -3.69 -3.89
C ALA A 83 -3.29 -4.38 -2.62
N TRP A 84 -4.13 -4.55 -1.59
CA TRP A 84 -3.78 -5.29 -0.38
C TRP A 84 -3.41 -6.74 -0.70
N SER A 85 -4.27 -7.42 -1.47
CA SER A 85 -4.03 -8.81 -1.89
C SER A 85 -2.69 -8.93 -2.62
N VAL A 86 -2.40 -8.06 -3.60
CA VAL A 86 -1.15 -8.13 -4.35
C VAL A 86 0.07 -7.77 -3.50
N ALA A 87 -0.06 -6.82 -2.57
CA ALA A 87 1.04 -6.40 -1.71
C ALA A 87 1.48 -7.48 -0.72
N PHE A 88 0.56 -8.37 -0.30
CA PHE A 88 0.82 -9.35 0.76
C PHE A 88 0.72 -10.83 0.34
N ASN A 89 0.15 -11.17 -0.83
CA ASN A 89 0.06 -12.56 -1.33
C ASN A 89 1.24 -13.01 -2.20
N GLN A 90 2.33 -12.25 -2.30
CA GLN A 90 3.52 -12.74 -3.01
C GLN A 90 4.37 -13.60 -2.07
N LYS A 91 4.49 -14.90 -2.39
CA LYS A 91 5.52 -15.77 -1.82
C LYS A 91 6.87 -15.08 -2.01
N GLU A 92 7.59 -14.88 -0.92
CA GLU A 92 8.95 -14.35 -0.95
C GLU A 92 9.77 -15.12 -1.99
N GLU A 93 10.38 -14.42 -2.96
CA GLU A 93 11.53 -15.00 -3.64
C GLU A 93 12.64 -15.16 -2.61
N PRO A 94 13.34 -16.31 -2.59
CA PRO A 94 14.32 -16.60 -1.57
C PRO A 94 15.40 -15.52 -1.57
N HIS A 95 15.65 -14.96 -0.39
CA HIS A 95 16.81 -14.12 -0.15
C HIS A 95 18.06 -14.98 -0.37
N VAL A 96 18.63 -14.93 -1.58
CA VAL A 96 19.98 -15.46 -1.82
C VAL A 96 20.95 -14.48 -1.19
N GLY A 97 21.37 -14.80 0.04
CA GLY A 97 22.54 -14.22 0.69
C GLY A 97 23.82 -14.87 0.20
#